data_AF-A0A453PRN6-F1
#
_entry.id   AF-A0A453PRN6-F1
#
_cell.length_a   1.000
_cell.length_b   1.000
_cell.length_c   1.000
_cell.angle_alpha   90.00
_cell.angle_beta   90.00
_cell.angle_gamma   90.00
#
_symmetry.space_group_name_H-M   'P 1'
#
loop_
_entity.id
_entity.type
_entity.pdbx_description
1 polymer ?
#
loop_
_entity_poly.entity_id
_entity_poly.type
_entity_poly.pdbx_seq_one_letter_code
_entity_poly.pdbx_strand_id
1 'polypeptide(L)'
;RLHSSKRNCIERAFGVWKMKWQILLKMPSYSIETQKMIVAATMTLHNYVRFHDEEDIHFVRCDRDPDYVPTIPERYKKFAVPSHASDTSTTAENGEDMDVFRQELATAIALSW
;
A
#
# COMPACT_ATOMS: atom_id res chain seq x y z
N ARG A 1 -17.77 -8.48 -6.50
CA ARG A 1 -16.59 -9.38 -6.47
C ARG A 1 -15.35 -8.77 -7.13
N LEU A 2 -15.44 -8.13 -8.31
CA LEU A 2 -14.29 -7.50 -8.98
C LEU A 2 -13.67 -6.34 -8.15
N HIS A 3 -14.52 -5.50 -7.53
CA HIS A 3 -14.09 -4.37 -6.70
C HIS A 3 -13.34 -4.82 -5.44
N SER A 4 -13.86 -5.83 -4.74
CA SER A 4 -13.25 -6.37 -3.51
C SER A 4 -11.90 -7.06 -3.77
N SER A 5 -11.75 -7.77 -4.89
CA SER A 5 -10.49 -8.45 -5.25
C SER A 5 -9.37 -7.48 -5.63
N LYS A 6 -9.68 -6.42 -6.40
CA LYS A 6 -8.70 -5.38 -6.77
C LYS A 6 -8.27 -4.56 -5.54
N ARG A 7 -9.23 -4.20 -4.68
CA ARG A 7 -8.94 -3.51 -3.41
C ARG A 7 -8.02 -4.34 -2.51
N ASN A 8 -8.27 -5.64 -2.41
CA ASN A 8 -7.40 -6.57 -1.69
C ASN A 8 -5.97 -6.60 -2.25
N CYS A 9 -5.82 -6.61 -3.58
CA CYS A 9 -4.48 -6.58 -4.21
C CYS A 9 -3.70 -5.31 -3.86
N ILE A 10 -4.35 -4.15 -3.95
CA ILE A 10 -3.73 -2.85 -3.64
C ILE A 10 -3.35 -2.77 -2.16
N GLU A 11 -4.28 -3.12 -1.27
CA GLU A 11 -4.05 -3.09 0.19
C GLU A 11 -2.90 -4.02 0.59
N ARG A 12 -2.80 -5.20 -0.03
CA ARG A 12 -1.70 -6.15 0.20
C ARG A 12 -0.36 -5.62 -0.33
N ALA A 13 -0.33 -5.01 -1.51
CA ALA A 13 0.88 -4.39 -2.05
C ALA A 13 1.42 -3.29 -1.13
N PHE A 14 0.54 -2.39 -0.67
CA PHE A 14 0.90 -1.36 0.32
C PHE A 14 1.30 -1.96 1.68
N GLY A 15 0.67 -3.07 2.09
CA GLY A 15 1.04 -3.81 3.29
C GLY A 15 2.47 -4.35 3.23
N VAL A 16 2.83 -5.04 2.14
CA VAL A 16 4.19 -5.57 1.93
C VAL A 16 5.20 -4.43 1.86
N TRP A 17 4.87 -3.35 1.14
CA TRP A 17 5.73 -2.17 1.03
C TRP A 17 6.03 -1.56 2.40
N LYS A 18 5.01 -1.28 3.22
CA LYS A 18 5.18 -0.72 4.58
C LYS A 18 5.93 -1.66 5.53
N MET A 19 5.70 -2.98 5.42
CA MET A 19 6.40 -3.97 6.23
C MET A 19 7.90 -4.02 5.89
N LYS A 20 8.24 -4.00 4.59
CA LYS A 20 9.61 -4.09 4.09
C LYS A 20 10.41 -2.81 4.38
N TRP A 21 9.80 -1.65 4.17
CA TRP A 21 10.46 -0.35 4.33
C TRP A 21 10.03 0.34 5.63
N GLN A 22 10.63 -0.09 6.75
CA GLN A 22 10.27 0.39 8.10
C GLN A 22 10.44 1.89 8.31
N ILE A 23 11.24 2.56 7.49
CA ILE A 23 11.36 4.03 7.50
C ILE A 23 10.01 4.72 7.24
N LEU A 24 9.11 4.07 6.48
CA LEU A 24 7.76 4.57 6.20
C LEU A 24 6.83 4.47 7.41
N LEU A 25 7.10 3.53 8.32
CA LEU A 25 6.32 3.35 9.54
C LEU A 25 6.70 4.38 10.61
N LYS A 26 7.97 4.80 10.62
CA LYS A 26 8.48 5.81 11.54
C LYS A 26 9.31 6.82 10.75
N MET A 27 8.60 7.69 10.01
CA MET A 27 9.22 8.76 9.27
C MET A 27 9.96 9.70 10.25
N PRO A 28 11.29 9.87 10.14
CA PRO A 28 11.99 10.89 10.93
C PRO A 28 11.52 12.29 10.54
N SER A 29 11.78 13.27 11.40
CA SER A 29 11.38 14.68 11.19
C SER A 29 12.21 15.36 10.09
N TYR A 30 12.09 14.88 8.86
CA TYR A 30 12.65 15.50 7.67
C TYR A 30 11.69 16.53 7.07
N SER A 31 12.20 17.42 6.22
CA SER A 31 11.35 18.31 5.41
C SER A 31 10.37 17.50 4.56
N ILE A 32 9.21 18.07 4.24
CA ILE A 32 8.20 17.39 3.41
C ILE A 32 8.75 16.96 2.05
N GLU A 33 9.67 17.73 1.48
CA GLU A 33 10.38 17.40 0.25
C GLU A 33 11.21 16.11 0.40
N THR A 34 11.96 16.00 1.49
CA THR A 34 12.75 14.81 1.78
C THR A 34 11.87 13.59 2.04
N GLN A 35 10.74 13.76 2.75
CA GLN A 35 9.78 12.68 2.96
C GLN A 35 9.20 12.17 1.63
N LYS A 36 8.86 13.07 0.70
CA LYS A 36 8.41 12.70 -0.66
C LYS A 36 9.48 11.91 -1.42
N MET A 37 10.74 12.33 -1.35
CA MET A 37 11.85 11.61 -1.97
C MET A 37 12.03 10.20 -1.38
N ILE A 38 11.90 10.04 -0.06
CA ILE A 38 11.97 8.74 0.60
C ILE A 38 10.83 7.82 0.11
N VAL A 39 9.61 8.35 0.02
CA VAL A 39 8.46 7.61 -0.51
C VAL A 39 8.71 7.17 -1.96
N ALA A 40 9.15 8.08 -2.82
CA ALA A 40 9.44 7.75 -4.22
C ALA A 40 10.55 6.70 -4.35
N ALA A 41 11.67 6.89 -3.66
CA ALA A 41 12.81 5.97 -3.71
C ALA A 41 12.45 4.56 -3.22
N THR A 42 11.75 4.46 -2.08
CA THR A 42 11.31 3.15 -1.56
C THR A 42 10.29 2.48 -2.46
N MET A 43 9.46 3.26 -3.17
CA MET A 43 8.50 2.72 -4.13
C MET A 43 9.19 2.20 -5.40
N THR A 44 10.16 2.94 -5.94
CA THR A 44 10.99 2.49 -7.06
C THR A 44 11.74 1.20 -6.72
N LEU A 45 12.38 1.14 -5.55
CA LEU A 45 13.08 -0.06 -5.08
C LEU A 45 12.12 -1.23 -4.88
N HIS A 46 10.93 -0.99 -4.35
CA HIS A 46 9.91 -2.01 -4.19
C HIS A 46 9.49 -2.62 -5.53
N ASN A 47 9.24 -1.77 -6.54
CA ASN A 47 8.90 -2.21 -7.89
C ASN A 47 10.05 -2.97 -8.55
N TYR A 48 11.29 -2.49 -8.38
CA TYR A 48 12.47 -3.17 -8.89
C TYR A 48 12.60 -4.59 -8.33
N VAL A 49 12.50 -4.74 -7.00
CA VAL A 49 12.57 -6.06 -6.37
C VAL A 49 11.39 -6.93 -6.79
N ARG A 50 10.17 -6.38 -6.90
CA ARG A 50 9.00 -7.17 -7.36
C ARG A 50 9.18 -7.72 -8.78
N PHE A 51 9.91 -6.99 -9.63
CA PHE A 51 10.14 -7.38 -11.01
C PHE A 51 11.32 -8.33 -11.19
N HIS A 52 12.38 -8.18 -10.39
CA HIS A 52 13.62 -8.92 -10.57
C HIS A 52 13.87 -10.05 -9.56
N ASP A 53 13.17 -10.06 -8.44
CA ASP A 53 13.36 -11.03 -7.35
C ASP A 53 12.04 -11.76 -7.07
N GLU A 54 11.79 -12.81 -7.85
CA GLU A 54 10.61 -13.66 -7.73
C GLU A 54 10.62 -14.51 -6.44
N GLU A 55 11.79 -14.69 -5.82
CA GLU A 55 11.96 -15.48 -4.60
C GLU A 55 11.86 -14.64 -3.32
N ASP A 56 11.65 -13.33 -3.44
CA ASP A 56 11.55 -12.44 -2.30
C ASP A 56 10.47 -12.92 -1.32
N ILE A 57 10.91 -13.25 -0.12
CA ILE A 57 10.07 -13.91 0.88
C ILE A 57 8.81 -13.11 1.24
N HIS A 58 8.85 -11.79 1.12
CA HIS A 58 7.71 -10.95 1.45
C HIS A 58 6.66 -10.97 0.35
N PHE A 59 7.07 -10.97 -0.91
CA PHE A 59 6.16 -11.14 -2.04
C PHE A 59 5.62 -12.57 -2.12
N VAL A 60 6.48 -13.58 -1.95
CA VAL A 60 6.09 -15.00 -2.00
C VAL A 60 5.04 -15.34 -0.93
N ARG A 61 5.18 -14.83 0.30
CA ARG A 61 4.20 -15.06 1.37
C ARG A 61 2.84 -14.44 1.05
N CYS A 62 2.84 -13.24 0.47
CA CYS A 62 1.61 -12.66 -0.06
C CYS A 62 1.07 -13.52 -1.20
N ASP A 63 1.82 -13.80 -2.25
CA ASP A 63 1.28 -14.46 -3.44
C ASP A 63 0.75 -15.88 -3.17
N ARG A 64 1.32 -16.60 -2.18
CA ARG A 64 0.88 -17.96 -1.80
C ARG A 64 -0.38 -18.02 -0.94
N ASP A 65 -0.62 -17.01 -0.11
CA ASP A 65 -1.73 -17.01 0.86
C ASP A 65 -2.63 -15.78 0.63
N PRO A 66 -3.81 -15.97 0.03
CA PRO A 66 -4.77 -14.89 -0.22
C PRO A 66 -5.22 -14.16 1.04
N ASP A 67 -5.21 -14.84 2.19
CA ASP A 67 -5.63 -14.33 3.50
C ASP A 67 -4.44 -13.80 4.32
N TYR A 68 -3.22 -13.88 3.78
CA TYR A 68 -2.05 -13.32 4.43
C TYR A 68 -2.12 -11.80 4.47
N VAL A 69 -2.15 -11.28 5.70
CA VAL A 69 -2.08 -9.86 6.01
C VAL A 69 -0.66 -9.50 6.42
N PRO A 70 0.09 -8.73 5.61
CA PRO A 70 1.41 -8.23 5.99
C PRO A 70 1.32 -7.47 7.31
N THR A 71 1.88 -8.04 8.37
CA THR A 71 1.72 -7.48 9.72
C THR A 71 2.87 -6.52 10.00
N ILE A 72 2.53 -5.30 10.38
CA ILE A 72 3.50 -4.32 10.88
C ILE A 72 4.10 -4.88 12.18
N PRO A 73 5.44 -4.97 12.31
CA PRO A 73 6.06 -5.49 13.54
C PRO A 73 5.56 -4.74 14.78
N GLU A 74 5.34 -5.44 15.90
CA GLU A 74 4.75 -4.90 17.13
C GLU A 74 5.36 -3.56 17.58
N ARG A 75 6.69 -3.43 17.48
CA ARG A 75 7.44 -2.21 17.84
C ARG A 75 7.01 -0.96 17.08
N TYR A 76 6.40 -1.13 15.91
CA TYR A 76 5.91 -0.03 15.06
C TYR A 76 4.39 0.09 15.04
N LYS A 77 3.63 -0.79 15.69
CA LYS A 77 2.16 -0.66 15.76
C LYS A 77 1.71 0.68 16.34
N LYS A 78 2.48 1.24 17.28
CA LYS A 78 2.21 2.58 17.86
C LYS A 78 2.28 3.74 16.86
N PHE A 79 2.92 3.52 15.70
CA PHE A 79 3.01 4.50 14.62
C PHE A 79 2.12 4.14 13.44
N ALA A 80 1.52 2.95 13.44
CA ALA A 80 0.55 2.56 12.44
C ALA A 80 -0.74 3.35 12.68
N VAL A 81 -1.32 3.87 11.60
CA VAL A 81 -2.67 4.44 11.64
C VAL A 81 -3.61 3.31 12.10
N PRO A 82 -4.36 3.48 13.20
CA PRO A 82 -5.25 2.44 13.67
C PRO A 82 -6.30 2.09 12.62
N SER A 83 -6.70 0.82 12.52
CA SER A 83 -7.68 0.35 11.53
C SER A 83 -9.01 1.13 11.61
N HIS A 84 -9.36 1.66 12.79
CA HIS A 84 -10.54 2.49 13.06
C HIS A 84 -10.38 3.98 12.70
N ALA A 85 -9.18 4.45 12.37
CA ALA A 85 -8.99 5.81 11.88
C ALA A 85 -9.49 5.99 10.43
N SER A 86 -9.72 4.88 9.72
CA SER A 86 -10.49 4.85 8.47
C SER A 86 -12.00 5.05 8.69
N ASP A 87 -12.49 4.82 9.92
CA ASP A 87 -13.92 4.91 10.26
C ASP A 87 -14.30 6.25 10.91
N THR A 88 -13.33 7.16 11.09
CA THR A 88 -13.70 8.56 11.31
C THR A 88 -14.19 9.08 9.98
N SER A 89 -15.51 8.97 9.79
CA SER A 89 -16.30 9.71 8.82
C SER A 89 -15.66 11.09 8.67
N THR A 90 -14.88 11.27 7.60
CA THR A 90 -14.39 12.57 7.24
C THR A 90 -15.66 13.30 6.84
N THR A 91 -16.05 14.32 7.61
CA THR A 91 -17.21 15.16 7.30
C THR A 91 -16.97 16.05 6.07
N ALA A 92 -15.82 15.91 5.41
CA ALA A 92 -15.66 16.34 4.04
C ALA A 92 -16.22 15.23 3.15
N GLU A 93 -17.21 15.57 2.34
CA GLU A 93 -17.67 14.74 1.22
C GLU A 93 -16.43 14.07 0.59
N ASN A 94 -16.39 12.74 0.60
CA ASN A 94 -15.36 11.99 -0.12
C ASN A 94 -15.41 12.53 -1.54
N GLY A 95 -14.40 13.35 -1.91
CA GLY A 95 -14.37 14.01 -3.20
C GLY A 95 -14.52 12.92 -4.25
N GLU A 96 -15.65 12.93 -4.94
CA GLU A 96 -16.08 11.92 -5.91
C GLU A 96 -14.94 11.56 -6.88
N ASP A 97 -14.05 12.51 -7.11
CA ASP A 97 -12.80 12.46 -7.87
C ASP A 97 -11.87 11.29 -7.54
N MET A 98 -11.57 11.00 -6.27
CA MET A 98 -10.57 9.97 -5.94
C MET A 98 -11.10 8.55 -6.13
N ASP A 99 -12.39 8.32 -5.86
CA ASP A 99 -13.03 7.03 -6.09
C ASP A 99 -13.28 6.82 -7.59
N VAL A 100 -13.67 7.86 -8.32
CA VAL A 100 -13.80 7.84 -9.79
C VAL A 100 -12.45 7.56 -10.46
N PHE A 101 -11.38 8.25 -10.07
CA PHE A 101 -10.03 8.01 -10.62
C PHE A 101 -9.59 6.56 -10.42
N ARG A 102 -9.83 6.00 -9.22
CA ARG A 102 -9.53 4.59 -8.93
C ARG A 102 -10.37 3.64 -9.78
N GLN A 103 -11.65 3.96 -10.01
CA GLN A 103 -12.58 3.19 -10.82
C GLN A 103 -12.17 3.18 -12.30
N GLU A 104 -11.75 4.33 -12.83
CA GLU A 104 -11.30 4.50 -14.21
C GLU A 104 -10.01 3.71 -14.47
N LEU A 105 -9.02 3.84 -13.58
CA LEU A 105 -7.77 3.06 -13.68
C LEU A 105 -8.05 1.55 -13.65
N ALA A 106 -8.93 1.10 -12.76
CA ALA A 106 -9.32 -0.30 -12.67
C ALA A 106 -10.03 -0.80 -13.93
N THR A 107 -10.78 0.07 -14.61
CA THR A 107 -11.50 -0.23 -15.86
C THR A 107 -10.55 -0.29 -17.05
N ALA A 108 -9.64 0.68 -17.16
CA ALA A 108 -8.62 0.71 -18.21
C ALA A 108 -7.70 -0.52 -18.19
N ILE A 109 -7.30 -0.97 -16.99
CA ILE A 109 -6.49 -2.19 -16.83
C ILE A 109 -7.29 -3.46 -17.19
N ALA A 110 -8.60 -3.48 -16.99
CA ALA A 110 -9.42 -4.65 -17.32
C ALA A 110 -9.74 -4.77 -18.82
N LEU A 111 -9.78 -3.65 -19.54
CA LEU A 111 -10.06 -3.59 -20.98
C LEU A 111 -8.81 -3.72 -21.85
N SER A 112 -7.62 -3.72 -21.25
CA SER A 112 -6.34 -3.86 -21.94
C SER A 112 -5.83 -5.31 -22.02
N TRP A 113 -6.68 -6.28 -21.70
CA TRP A 113 -6.45 -7.72 -21.87
C TRP A 113 -7.51 -8.35 -22.77
#